data_AF-A0A6G6X505-F1
#
_entry.id   AF-A0A6G6X505-F1
#
_cell.length_a   1.000
_cell.length_b   1.000
_cell.length_c   1.000
_cell.angle_alpha   90.00
_cell.angle_beta   90.00
_cell.angle_gamma   90.00
#
_symmetry.space_group_name_H-M   'P 1'
#
loop_
_entity.id
_entity.type
_entity.pdbx_description
1 polymer ?
#
loop_
_entity_poly.entity_id
_entity_poly.type
_entity_poly.pdbx_seq_one_letter_code
_entity_poly.pdbx_strand_id
1 'polypeptide(L)'
;MEKWAATIIANAISTYALDTICTAAGVLLVASGLLSGLDFRDAVIILALSYLLWAGGLSTSLAANWRLLESTGTSTSLLSKLAYDVAGHWTRRGGIRRTLSAAGYVVFELAKESPYYLGAFGLAFASDVISGEEALVFLAGANAGAAAYEFALGRSTRFLIGIAGKTPYASFEEEWEPAQYLTDYYSTVDADERNTIAFFAEAARRMPADEPALVFGVGPTLHHVFALASRASEIHLGDYLQCNLDEITRWIEGEEEAHDWQPFVRYTLRCEGGDNPSGTAVLEREQLTRAKSTTLLRVDMRNDRPLAGAQQCYATVLTAYCVDSATDSLDDWQACMRRVVGLVRPGGTLLVAALGRTRGYFVGGKAFPSPFLEAADMEKLLRDYFPDSALTVRTVSVPECTPHGFSSIILAEAHGRFPPPTLVQA
;
A
#
# COMPACT_ATOMS: atom_id res chain seq x y z
N MET A 1 -7.38 -20.93 7.07
CA MET A 1 -8.52 -21.79 6.65
C MET A 1 -9.47 -21.08 5.69
N GLU A 2 -9.85 -19.82 5.96
CA GLU A 2 -10.80 -19.05 5.13
C GLU A 2 -10.41 -18.95 3.64
N LYS A 3 -9.13 -18.69 3.32
CA LYS A 3 -8.65 -18.61 1.92
C LYS A 3 -8.80 -19.92 1.14
N TRP A 4 -8.62 -21.05 1.81
CA TRP A 4 -8.81 -22.38 1.21
C TRP A 4 -10.28 -22.69 1.02
N ALA A 5 -11.14 -22.35 1.99
CA ALA A 5 -12.59 -22.48 1.84
C ALA A 5 -13.12 -21.66 0.65
N ALA A 6 -12.70 -20.39 0.53
CA ALA A 6 -13.06 -19.54 -0.59
C ALA A 6 -12.62 -20.13 -1.94
N THR A 7 -11.40 -20.69 -2.00
CA THR A 7 -10.88 -21.33 -3.22
C THR A 7 -11.66 -22.60 -3.57
N ILE A 8 -12.02 -23.43 -2.59
CA ILE A 8 -12.83 -24.64 -2.81
C ILE A 8 -14.20 -24.27 -3.40
N ILE A 9 -14.86 -23.26 -2.82
CA ILE A 9 -16.17 -22.78 -3.29
C ILE A 9 -16.04 -22.20 -4.71
N ALA A 10 -15.07 -21.31 -4.94
CA ALA A 10 -14.85 -20.69 -6.24
C ALA A 10 -14.52 -21.73 -7.32
N ASN A 11 -13.70 -22.73 -7.00
CA ASN A 11 -13.37 -23.83 -7.90
C ASN A 11 -14.60 -24.67 -8.25
N ALA A 12 -15.44 -25.01 -7.27
CA ALA A 12 -16.67 -25.76 -7.51
C ALA A 12 -17.61 -24.99 -8.45
N ILE A 13 -17.90 -23.72 -8.13
CA ILE A 13 -18.74 -22.85 -8.97
C ILE A 13 -18.17 -22.75 -10.39
N SER A 14 -16.86 -22.52 -10.49
CA SER A 14 -16.21 -22.36 -11.78
C SER A 14 -16.26 -23.63 -12.62
N THR A 15 -16.06 -24.79 -11.99
CA THR A 15 -16.11 -26.09 -12.67
C THR A 15 -17.51 -26.38 -13.24
N TYR A 16 -18.58 -26.19 -12.45
CA TYR A 16 -19.94 -26.41 -12.93
C TYR A 16 -20.37 -25.42 -14.02
N ALA A 17 -19.99 -24.15 -13.87
CA ALA A 17 -20.31 -23.11 -14.87
C ALA A 17 -19.59 -23.38 -16.19
N LEU A 18 -18.30 -23.71 -16.14
CA LEU A 18 -17.51 -24.12 -17.30
C LEU A 18 -18.17 -25.33 -17.99
N ASP A 19 -18.53 -26.35 -17.22
CA ASP A 19 -19.07 -27.60 -17.77
C ASP A 19 -20.39 -27.38 -18.55
N THR A 20 -21.26 -26.55 -17.99
CA THR A 20 -22.54 -26.19 -18.60
C THR A 20 -22.32 -25.41 -19.91
N ILE A 21 -21.39 -24.45 -19.91
CA ILE A 21 -21.08 -23.62 -21.08
C ILE A 21 -20.43 -24.45 -22.19
N CYS A 22 -19.46 -25.30 -21.85
CA CYS A 22 -18.78 -26.17 -22.80
C CYS A 22 -19.75 -27.15 -23.46
N THR A 23 -20.57 -27.84 -22.65
CA THR A 23 -21.56 -28.78 -23.17
C THR A 23 -22.58 -28.08 -24.07
N ALA A 24 -23.12 -26.92 -23.66
CA ALA A 24 -24.06 -26.16 -24.46
C ALA A 24 -23.44 -25.68 -25.78
N ALA A 25 -22.21 -25.16 -25.75
CA ALA A 25 -21.50 -24.70 -26.95
C ALA A 25 -21.21 -25.85 -27.93
N GLY A 26 -20.80 -27.02 -27.43
CA GLY A 26 -20.62 -28.24 -28.22
C GLY A 26 -21.91 -28.67 -28.90
N VAL A 27 -23.00 -28.82 -28.14
CA VAL A 27 -24.32 -29.21 -28.69
C VAL A 27 -24.82 -28.20 -29.71
N LEU A 28 -24.72 -26.90 -29.43
CA LEU A 28 -25.15 -25.84 -30.33
C LEU A 28 -24.36 -25.83 -31.64
N LEU A 29 -23.04 -26.07 -31.58
CA LEU A 29 -22.21 -26.11 -32.79
C LEU A 29 -22.59 -27.29 -33.68
N VAL A 30 -22.79 -28.49 -33.11
CA VAL A 30 -23.30 -29.65 -33.87
C VAL A 30 -24.68 -29.37 -34.44
N ALA A 31 -25.63 -28.92 -33.61
CA ALA A 31 -27.01 -28.67 -34.02
C ALA A 31 -27.15 -27.55 -35.06
N SER A 32 -26.20 -26.61 -35.12
CA SER A 32 -26.21 -25.53 -36.11
C SER A 32 -26.01 -26.03 -37.54
N GLY A 33 -25.41 -27.21 -37.73
CA GLY A 33 -25.05 -27.74 -39.05
C GLY A 33 -24.00 -26.91 -39.81
N LEU A 34 -23.43 -25.86 -39.20
CA LEU A 34 -22.44 -24.97 -39.84
C LEU A 34 -21.20 -25.71 -40.34
N LEU A 35 -20.87 -26.82 -39.68
CA LEU A 35 -19.73 -27.68 -39.96
C LEU A 35 -20.18 -29.07 -40.44
N SER A 36 -21.41 -29.18 -40.96
CA SER A 36 -21.89 -30.43 -41.57
C SER A 36 -21.16 -30.73 -42.87
N GLY A 37 -20.91 -32.02 -43.13
CA GLY A 37 -20.24 -32.48 -44.35
C GLY A 37 -18.72 -32.32 -44.38
N LEU A 38 -18.10 -31.96 -43.25
CA LEU A 38 -16.64 -32.05 -43.11
C LEU A 38 -16.18 -33.50 -43.18
N ASP A 39 -15.02 -33.71 -43.81
CA ASP A 39 -14.32 -34.97 -43.65
C ASP A 39 -13.60 -35.04 -42.30
N PHE A 40 -13.14 -36.24 -41.92
CA PHE A 40 -12.45 -36.45 -40.65
C PHE A 40 -11.19 -35.58 -40.50
N ARG A 41 -10.47 -35.33 -41.60
CA ARG A 41 -9.23 -34.54 -41.56
C ARG A 41 -9.53 -33.08 -41.23
N ASP A 42 -10.54 -32.50 -41.87
CA ASP A 42 -10.95 -31.12 -41.63
C ASP A 42 -11.55 -30.94 -40.24
N ALA A 43 -12.30 -31.94 -39.74
CA ALA A 43 -12.79 -31.96 -38.37
C ALA A 43 -11.65 -31.98 -37.33
N VAL A 44 -10.59 -32.75 -37.57
CA VAL A 44 -9.38 -32.74 -36.72
C VAL A 44 -8.66 -31.38 -36.78
N ILE A 45 -8.57 -30.75 -37.95
CA ILE A 45 -7.97 -29.41 -38.09
C ILE A 45 -8.76 -28.38 -37.28
N ILE A 46 -10.09 -28.40 -37.37
CA ILE A 46 -10.96 -27.49 -36.60
C ILE A 46 -10.82 -27.72 -35.09
N LEU A 47 -10.75 -28.97 -34.64
CA LEU A 47 -10.47 -29.28 -33.25
C LEU A 47 -9.08 -28.74 -32.81
N ALA A 48 -8.05 -28.88 -33.64
CA ALA A 48 -6.73 -28.33 -33.33
C ALA A 48 -6.75 -26.78 -33.23
N LEU A 49 -7.48 -26.10 -34.13
CA LEU A 49 -7.64 -24.64 -34.09
C LEU A 49 -8.43 -24.17 -32.86
N SER A 50 -9.41 -24.96 -32.40
CA SER A 50 -10.18 -24.61 -31.20
C SER A 50 -9.32 -24.63 -29.93
N TYR A 51 -8.27 -25.46 -29.86
CA TYR A 51 -7.29 -25.41 -28.78
C TYR A 51 -6.44 -24.13 -28.77
N LEU A 52 -6.15 -23.54 -29.93
CA LEU A 52 -5.49 -22.24 -30.01
C LEU A 52 -6.39 -21.12 -29.47
N LEU A 53 -7.69 -21.19 -29.79
CA LEU A 53 -8.70 -20.28 -29.26
C LEU A 53 -8.80 -20.41 -27.73
N TRP A 54 -8.86 -21.65 -27.23
CA TRP A 54 -8.86 -21.95 -25.81
C TRP A 54 -7.60 -21.42 -25.10
N ALA A 55 -6.41 -21.63 -25.67
CA ALA A 55 -5.17 -21.07 -25.12
C ALA A 55 -5.21 -19.53 -25.03
N GLY A 56 -5.84 -18.86 -26.00
CA GLY A 56 -6.08 -17.42 -25.98
C GLY A 56 -6.96 -17.00 -24.80
N GLY A 57 -8.08 -17.67 -24.57
CA GLY A 57 -8.95 -17.43 -23.42
C GLY A 57 -8.25 -17.72 -22.08
N LEU A 58 -7.60 -18.87 -21.99
CA LEU A 58 -6.85 -19.31 -20.82
C LEU A 58 -5.75 -18.33 -20.41
N SER A 59 -5.05 -17.72 -21.38
CA SER A 59 -4.02 -16.71 -21.09
C SER A 59 -4.55 -15.52 -20.27
N THR A 60 -5.83 -15.16 -20.49
CA THR A 60 -6.51 -14.09 -19.74
C THR A 60 -6.76 -14.51 -18.29
N SER A 61 -7.24 -15.73 -18.07
CA SER A 61 -7.43 -16.30 -16.73
C SER A 61 -6.12 -16.51 -15.99
N LEU A 62 -5.07 -17.03 -16.64
CA LEU A 62 -3.76 -17.22 -16.01
C LEU A 62 -3.19 -15.90 -15.48
N ALA A 63 -3.30 -14.82 -16.26
CA ALA A 63 -2.87 -13.50 -15.84
C ALA A 63 -3.71 -12.95 -14.66
N ALA A 64 -5.03 -13.17 -14.69
CA ALA A 64 -5.93 -12.74 -13.62
C ALA A 64 -5.73 -13.56 -12.33
N ASN A 65 -5.55 -14.87 -12.45
CA ASN A 65 -5.34 -15.81 -11.36
C ASN A 65 -4.03 -15.51 -10.62
N TRP A 66 -2.94 -15.17 -11.33
CA TRP A 66 -1.71 -14.70 -10.68
C TRP A 66 -1.97 -13.48 -9.80
N ARG A 67 -2.71 -12.48 -10.32
CA ARG A 67 -3.05 -11.28 -9.54
C ARG A 67 -3.93 -11.60 -8.34
N LEU A 68 -4.91 -12.50 -8.50
CA LEU A 68 -5.80 -12.93 -7.42
C LEU A 68 -5.02 -13.65 -6.31
N LEU A 69 -4.08 -14.52 -6.68
CA LEU A 69 -3.21 -15.24 -5.75
C LEU A 69 -2.29 -14.29 -4.98
N GLU A 70 -1.71 -13.30 -5.65
CA GLU A 70 -0.85 -12.29 -4.99
C GLU A 70 -1.66 -11.36 -4.09
N SER A 71 -2.86 -10.91 -4.51
CA SER A 71 -3.65 -9.95 -3.75
C SER A 71 -4.44 -10.58 -2.60
N THR A 72 -4.96 -11.79 -2.77
CA THR A 72 -5.88 -12.41 -1.78
C THR A 72 -5.37 -13.74 -1.23
N GLY A 73 -4.43 -14.40 -1.93
CA GLY A 73 -4.04 -15.78 -1.64
C GLY A 73 -5.12 -16.82 -1.99
N THR A 74 -6.09 -16.47 -2.84
CA THR A 74 -7.17 -17.36 -3.31
C THR A 74 -7.06 -17.62 -4.82
N SER A 75 -7.75 -18.67 -5.31
CA SER A 75 -7.78 -19.03 -6.73
C SER A 75 -9.11 -19.68 -7.11
N THR A 76 -9.43 -19.69 -8.39
CA THR A 76 -10.51 -20.53 -8.96
C THR A 76 -10.05 -21.93 -9.33
N SER A 77 -8.76 -22.26 -9.16
CA SER A 77 -8.19 -23.59 -9.42
C SER A 77 -7.49 -24.13 -8.16
N LEU A 78 -7.94 -25.30 -7.70
CA LEU A 78 -7.37 -25.96 -6.52
C LEU A 78 -5.88 -26.28 -6.70
N LEU A 79 -5.50 -26.84 -7.86
CA LEU A 79 -4.10 -27.19 -8.13
C LEU A 79 -3.23 -25.95 -8.30
N SER A 80 -3.77 -24.87 -8.89
CA SER A 80 -3.04 -23.60 -8.99
C SER A 80 -2.73 -23.02 -7.60
N LYS A 81 -3.72 -23.02 -6.69
CA LYS A 81 -3.51 -22.59 -5.31
C LYS A 81 -2.53 -23.49 -4.56
N LEU A 82 -2.68 -24.81 -4.68
CA LEU A 82 -1.76 -25.76 -4.04
C LEU A 82 -0.31 -25.50 -4.50
N ALA A 83 -0.09 -25.37 -5.80
CA ALA A 83 1.22 -25.09 -6.37
C ALA A 83 1.77 -23.74 -5.90
N TYR A 84 0.93 -22.70 -5.82
CA TYR A 84 1.31 -21.39 -5.30
C TYR A 84 1.74 -21.43 -3.83
N ASP A 85 0.97 -22.11 -2.98
CA ASP A 85 1.24 -22.24 -1.55
C ASP A 85 2.52 -23.07 -1.32
N VAL A 86 2.65 -24.24 -1.97
CA VAL A 86 3.85 -25.10 -1.87
C VAL A 86 5.10 -24.36 -2.35
N ALA A 87 5.03 -23.68 -3.50
CA ALA A 87 6.14 -22.90 -4.02
C ALA A 87 6.54 -21.75 -3.07
N GLY A 88 5.56 -21.13 -2.40
CA GLY A 88 5.81 -20.08 -1.40
C GLY A 88 6.60 -20.55 -0.17
N HIS A 89 6.52 -21.84 0.18
CA HIS A 89 7.33 -22.42 1.25
C HIS A 89 8.78 -22.69 0.82
N TRP A 90 9.04 -22.88 -0.48
CA TRP A 90 10.33 -23.33 -1.00
C TRP A 90 11.13 -22.22 -1.68
N THR A 91 10.49 -21.16 -2.18
CA THR A 91 11.17 -20.07 -2.88
C THR A 91 10.44 -18.73 -2.73
N ARG A 92 11.23 -17.67 -2.54
CA ARG A 92 10.75 -16.28 -2.56
C ARG A 92 10.75 -15.65 -3.95
N ARG A 93 11.23 -16.37 -4.99
CA ARG A 93 11.29 -15.84 -6.36
C ARG A 93 9.89 -15.87 -7.00
N GLY A 94 9.29 -14.68 -7.17
CA GLY A 94 7.95 -14.52 -7.75
C GLY A 94 7.78 -15.16 -9.12
N GLY A 95 8.82 -15.13 -9.97
CA GLY A 95 8.78 -15.76 -11.29
C GLY A 95 8.54 -17.28 -11.24
N ILE A 96 9.20 -17.99 -10.31
CA ILE A 96 9.04 -19.44 -10.15
C ILE A 96 7.64 -19.77 -9.62
N ARG A 97 7.17 -19.01 -8.63
CA ARG A 97 5.82 -19.18 -8.06
C ARG A 97 4.75 -19.00 -9.13
N ARG A 98 4.88 -17.97 -9.97
CA ARG A 98 3.97 -17.70 -11.09
C ARG A 98 3.94 -18.84 -12.10
N THR A 99 5.09 -19.38 -12.48
CA THR A 99 5.17 -20.49 -13.42
C THR A 99 4.53 -21.76 -12.86
N LEU A 100 4.81 -22.10 -11.59
CA LEU A 100 4.25 -23.29 -10.95
C LEU A 100 2.74 -23.19 -10.74
N SER A 101 2.25 -22.03 -10.28
CA SER A 101 0.80 -21.81 -10.14
C SER A 101 0.08 -21.83 -11.48
N ALA A 102 0.70 -21.30 -12.55
CA ALA A 102 0.16 -21.38 -13.91
C ALA A 102 0.13 -22.83 -14.40
N ALA A 103 1.20 -23.59 -14.22
CA ALA A 103 1.24 -25.01 -14.58
C ALA A 103 0.16 -25.82 -13.85
N GLY A 104 -0.01 -25.60 -12.54
CA GLY A 104 -1.09 -26.23 -11.76
C GLY A 104 -2.47 -25.88 -12.29
N TYR A 105 -2.68 -24.65 -12.76
CA TYR A 105 -3.93 -24.23 -13.39
C TYR A 105 -4.17 -24.99 -14.70
N VAL A 106 -3.20 -24.98 -15.62
CA VAL A 106 -3.33 -25.64 -16.93
C VAL A 106 -3.57 -27.15 -16.79
N VAL A 107 -2.83 -27.82 -15.91
CA VAL A 107 -3.02 -29.26 -15.64
C VAL A 107 -4.44 -29.55 -15.15
N PHE A 108 -4.98 -28.68 -14.30
CA PHE A 108 -6.34 -28.84 -13.78
C PHE A 108 -7.39 -28.65 -14.87
N GLU A 109 -7.23 -27.66 -15.75
CA GLU A 109 -8.14 -27.44 -16.87
C GLU A 109 -8.13 -28.61 -17.86
N LEU A 110 -6.94 -29.09 -18.25
CA LEU A 110 -6.82 -30.26 -19.14
C LEU A 110 -7.45 -31.52 -18.54
N ALA A 111 -7.35 -31.71 -17.22
CA ALA A 111 -7.98 -32.85 -16.55
C ALA A 111 -9.52 -32.81 -16.68
N LYS A 112 -10.12 -31.61 -16.65
CA LYS A 112 -11.57 -31.42 -16.80
C LYS A 112 -12.09 -31.70 -18.21
N GLU A 113 -11.22 -31.78 -19.22
CA GLU A 113 -11.62 -32.16 -20.59
C GLU A 113 -11.85 -33.67 -20.76
N SER A 114 -11.26 -34.50 -19.90
CA SER A 114 -11.32 -35.97 -20.05
C SER A 114 -12.75 -36.54 -20.16
N PRO A 115 -13.75 -36.07 -19.38
CA PRO A 115 -15.14 -36.50 -19.52
C PRO A 115 -15.76 -36.16 -20.90
N TYR A 116 -15.34 -35.08 -21.55
CA TYR A 116 -15.87 -34.68 -22.86
C TYR A 116 -15.44 -35.64 -23.95
N TYR A 117 -14.16 -36.03 -23.94
CA TYR A 117 -13.64 -37.03 -24.87
C TYR A 117 -14.30 -38.39 -24.67
N LEU A 118 -14.44 -38.83 -23.42
CA LEU A 118 -15.11 -40.09 -23.09
C LEU A 118 -16.60 -40.06 -23.50
N GLY A 119 -17.30 -38.95 -23.25
CA GLY A 119 -18.70 -38.79 -23.62
C GLY A 119 -18.90 -38.75 -25.13
N ALA A 120 -18.15 -37.90 -25.85
CA ALA A 120 -18.30 -37.69 -27.28
C ALA A 120 -17.97 -38.96 -28.09
N PHE A 121 -16.81 -39.59 -27.84
CA PHE A 121 -16.41 -40.80 -28.55
C PHE A 121 -17.11 -42.05 -28.02
N GLY A 122 -17.48 -42.10 -26.73
CA GLY A 122 -18.30 -43.18 -26.19
C GLY A 122 -19.68 -43.23 -26.83
N LEU A 123 -20.32 -42.07 -27.04
CA LEU A 123 -21.58 -41.98 -27.75
C LEU A 123 -21.45 -42.31 -29.23
N ALA A 124 -20.42 -41.82 -29.91
CA ALA A 124 -20.17 -42.16 -31.32
C ALA A 124 -19.87 -43.65 -31.54
N PHE A 125 -19.26 -44.32 -30.57
CA PHE A 125 -19.02 -45.77 -30.62
C PHE A 125 -20.28 -46.58 -30.29
N ALA A 126 -21.15 -46.07 -29.42
CA ALA A 126 -22.34 -46.77 -28.93
C ALA A 126 -23.62 -46.50 -29.73
N SER A 127 -23.60 -45.55 -30.67
CA SER A 127 -24.77 -45.10 -31.42
C SER A 127 -24.46 -44.94 -32.90
N ASP A 128 -25.28 -45.53 -33.77
CA ASP A 128 -25.20 -45.33 -35.23
C ASP A 128 -25.67 -43.93 -35.67
N VAL A 129 -26.15 -43.10 -34.72
CA VAL A 129 -26.72 -41.77 -34.97
C VAL A 129 -25.65 -40.67 -34.91
N ILE A 130 -24.56 -40.88 -34.17
CA ILE A 130 -23.53 -39.86 -33.96
C ILE A 130 -22.24 -40.29 -34.65
N SER A 131 -21.77 -39.50 -35.60
CA SER A 131 -20.54 -39.82 -36.33
C SER A 131 -19.28 -39.42 -35.53
N GLY A 132 -18.13 -39.99 -35.90
CA GLY A 132 -16.84 -39.59 -35.30
C GLY A 132 -16.49 -38.13 -35.60
N GLU A 133 -16.91 -37.62 -36.76
CA GLU A 133 -16.78 -36.21 -37.15
C GLU A 133 -17.68 -35.31 -36.29
N GLU A 134 -18.91 -35.72 -36.00
CA GLU A 134 -19.81 -34.98 -35.11
C GLU A 134 -19.26 -34.92 -33.67
N ALA A 135 -18.61 -36.00 -33.20
CA ALA A 135 -17.90 -35.99 -31.93
C ALA A 135 -16.74 -34.99 -31.91
N LEU A 136 -15.97 -34.88 -33.00
CA LEU A 136 -14.90 -33.88 -33.14
C LEU A 136 -15.46 -32.44 -33.19
N VAL A 137 -16.56 -32.23 -33.90
CA VAL A 137 -17.26 -30.93 -33.96
C VAL A 137 -17.81 -30.53 -32.59
N PHE A 138 -18.38 -31.48 -31.83
CA PHE A 138 -18.81 -31.25 -30.45
C PHE A 138 -17.65 -30.79 -29.57
N LEU A 139 -16.51 -31.48 -29.63
CA LEU A 139 -15.31 -31.12 -28.87
C LEU A 139 -14.77 -29.74 -29.27
N ALA A 140 -14.79 -29.41 -30.56
CA ALA A 140 -14.39 -28.07 -31.02
C ALA A 140 -15.31 -26.97 -30.48
N GLY A 141 -16.62 -27.22 -30.40
CA GLY A 141 -17.59 -26.31 -29.79
C GLY A 141 -17.40 -26.18 -28.28
N ALA A 142 -17.12 -27.29 -27.59
CA ALA A 142 -16.79 -27.29 -26.17
C ALA A 142 -15.54 -26.45 -25.87
N ASN A 143 -14.47 -26.58 -26.67
CA ASN A 143 -13.27 -25.76 -26.56
C ASN A 143 -13.54 -24.27 -26.79
N ALA A 144 -14.41 -23.93 -27.74
CA ALA A 144 -14.81 -22.53 -27.97
C ALA A 144 -15.61 -21.97 -26.76
N GLY A 145 -16.48 -22.78 -26.17
CA GLY A 145 -17.18 -22.45 -24.92
C GLY A 145 -16.22 -22.22 -23.76
N ALA A 146 -15.24 -23.12 -23.58
CA ALA A 146 -14.19 -22.99 -22.58
C ALA A 146 -13.37 -21.70 -22.78
N ALA A 147 -12.99 -21.39 -24.02
CA ALA A 147 -12.26 -20.17 -24.35
C ALA A 147 -13.02 -18.90 -23.94
N ALA A 148 -14.30 -18.83 -24.27
CA ALA A 148 -15.17 -17.71 -23.92
C ALA A 148 -15.34 -17.58 -22.41
N TYR A 149 -15.53 -18.71 -21.71
CA TYR A 149 -15.63 -18.75 -20.25
C TYR A 149 -14.35 -18.23 -19.59
N GLU A 150 -13.18 -18.75 -19.97
CA GLU A 150 -11.91 -18.33 -19.39
C GLU A 150 -11.61 -16.84 -19.66
N PHE A 151 -11.91 -16.37 -20.87
CA PHE A 151 -11.78 -14.94 -21.17
C PHE A 151 -12.68 -14.07 -20.28
N ALA A 152 -13.95 -14.46 -20.11
CA ALA A 152 -14.90 -13.75 -19.28
C ALA A 152 -14.51 -13.80 -17.80
N LEU A 153 -14.12 -14.98 -17.30
CA LEU A 153 -13.65 -15.18 -15.93
C LEU A 153 -12.44 -14.28 -15.66
N GLY A 154 -11.39 -14.35 -16.49
CA GLY A 154 -10.21 -13.52 -16.31
C GLY A 154 -10.48 -12.01 -16.41
N ARG A 155 -11.42 -11.55 -17.26
CA ARG A 155 -11.85 -10.13 -17.27
C ARG A 155 -12.60 -9.75 -16.00
N SER A 156 -13.58 -10.55 -15.58
CA SER A 156 -14.38 -10.30 -14.40
C SER A 156 -13.54 -10.34 -13.13
N THR A 157 -12.62 -11.29 -12.99
CA THR A 157 -11.67 -11.35 -11.87
C THR A 157 -10.79 -10.10 -11.84
N ARG A 158 -10.25 -9.63 -12.98
CA ARG A 158 -9.47 -8.38 -13.01
C ARG A 158 -10.30 -7.15 -12.64
N PHE A 159 -11.55 -7.09 -13.10
CA PHE A 159 -12.48 -6.01 -12.77
C PHE A 159 -12.82 -6.00 -11.28
N LEU A 160 -13.14 -7.16 -10.70
CA LEU A 160 -13.43 -7.31 -9.28
C LEU A 160 -12.21 -7.02 -8.40
N ILE A 161 -11.02 -7.44 -8.80
CA ILE A 161 -9.77 -7.03 -8.13
C ILE A 161 -9.58 -5.52 -8.23
N GLY A 162 -9.90 -4.90 -9.38
CA GLY A 162 -9.85 -3.44 -9.53
C GLY A 162 -10.86 -2.69 -8.67
N ILE A 163 -12.07 -3.24 -8.49
CA ILE A 163 -13.09 -2.69 -7.58
C ILE A 163 -12.66 -2.87 -6.12
N ALA A 164 -12.20 -4.07 -5.75
CA ALA A 164 -11.69 -4.36 -4.42
C ALA A 164 -10.37 -3.64 -4.11
N GLY A 165 -9.65 -3.20 -5.16
CA GLY A 165 -8.44 -2.38 -5.10
C GLY A 165 -8.70 -0.88 -5.16
N LYS A 166 -9.96 -0.42 -5.18
CA LYS A 166 -10.25 0.96 -4.78
C LYS A 166 -9.95 1.04 -3.29
N THR A 167 -8.91 1.79 -2.95
CA THR A 167 -8.52 2.05 -1.56
C THR A 167 -9.76 2.54 -0.81
N PRO A 168 -10.07 2.01 0.39
CA PRO A 168 -11.13 2.56 1.24
C PRO A 168 -10.80 3.96 1.76
N TYR A 169 -9.66 4.52 1.34
CA TYR A 169 -9.13 5.81 1.75
C TYR A 169 -9.34 6.86 0.67
N ALA A 170 -9.60 8.07 1.11
CA ALA A 170 -9.69 9.25 0.29
C ALA A 170 -8.34 9.61 -0.35
N SER A 171 -8.41 10.27 -1.50
CA SER A 171 -7.24 10.77 -2.22
C SER A 171 -6.66 12.02 -1.55
N PHE A 172 -5.36 12.05 -1.30
CA PHE A 172 -4.69 13.25 -0.79
C PHE A 172 -4.71 14.39 -1.81
N GLU A 173 -4.61 14.08 -3.10
CA GLU A 173 -4.58 15.09 -4.16
C GLU A 173 -5.97 15.68 -4.48
N GLU A 174 -7.04 14.91 -4.26
CA GLU A 174 -8.39 15.29 -4.69
C GLU A 174 -9.32 15.64 -3.52
N GLU A 175 -9.11 15.04 -2.34
CA GLU A 175 -10.08 15.07 -1.25
C GLU A 175 -9.52 15.62 0.07
N TRP A 176 -8.21 15.89 0.15
CA TRP A 176 -7.59 16.50 1.33
C TRP A 176 -7.92 17.98 1.44
N GLU A 177 -8.39 18.39 2.62
CA GLU A 177 -8.75 19.78 2.92
C GLU A 177 -8.03 20.23 4.21
N PRO A 178 -6.99 21.08 4.11
CA PRO A 178 -6.19 21.51 5.26
C PRO A 178 -7.03 22.12 6.38
N ALA A 179 -8.01 22.95 6.05
CA ALA A 179 -8.88 23.61 7.03
C ALA A 179 -9.71 22.60 7.85
N GLN A 180 -10.19 21.51 7.23
CA GLN A 180 -10.91 20.44 7.94
C GLN A 180 -9.95 19.70 8.88
N TYR A 181 -8.74 19.40 8.41
CA TYR A 181 -7.71 18.77 9.25
C TYR A 181 -7.34 19.64 10.47
N LEU A 182 -7.14 20.94 10.26
CA LEU A 182 -6.88 21.91 11.32
C LEU A 182 -8.02 22.01 12.33
N THR A 183 -9.26 22.00 11.86
CA THR A 183 -10.45 22.07 12.71
C THR A 183 -10.61 20.79 13.55
N ASP A 184 -10.46 19.63 12.92
CA ASP A 184 -10.69 18.33 13.54
C ASP A 184 -9.64 17.99 14.60
N TYR A 185 -8.37 18.33 14.37
CA TYR A 185 -7.24 17.87 15.21
C TYR A 185 -6.60 18.97 16.04
N TYR A 186 -6.69 20.23 15.62
CA TYR A 186 -5.84 21.29 16.17
C TYR A 186 -6.61 22.47 16.72
N SER A 187 -7.93 22.32 16.95
CA SER A 187 -8.71 23.30 17.71
C SER A 187 -8.34 23.33 19.20
N THR A 188 -7.78 22.22 19.72
CA THR A 188 -7.23 22.12 21.07
C THR A 188 -5.96 21.27 21.09
N VAL A 189 -5.16 21.35 22.16
CA VAL A 189 -3.96 20.50 22.29
C VAL A 189 -4.36 19.15 22.87
N ASP A 190 -4.69 18.17 22.03
CA ASP A 190 -5.21 16.86 22.43
C ASP A 190 -4.16 15.91 23.04
N ALA A 191 -4.62 14.73 23.48
CA ALA A 191 -3.81 13.82 24.30
C ALA A 191 -2.57 13.29 23.56
N ASP A 192 -2.72 12.93 22.29
CA ASP A 192 -1.62 12.59 21.40
C ASP A 192 -0.63 13.75 21.27
N GLU A 193 -1.10 14.96 20.97
CA GLU A 193 -0.22 16.10 20.79
C GLU A 193 0.48 16.55 22.06
N ARG A 194 -0.17 16.45 23.21
CA ARG A 194 0.48 16.66 24.51
C ARG A 194 1.68 15.71 24.69
N ASN A 195 1.50 14.43 24.35
CA ASN A 195 2.57 13.43 24.48
C ASN A 195 3.68 13.65 23.44
N THR A 196 3.32 13.97 22.20
CA THR A 196 4.26 14.18 21.10
C THR A 196 5.10 15.45 21.30
N ILE A 197 4.46 16.57 21.64
CA ILE A 197 5.16 17.83 21.92
C ILE A 197 6.09 17.69 23.12
N ALA A 198 5.64 17.05 24.21
CA ALA A 198 6.49 16.83 25.37
C ALA A 198 7.71 15.96 25.04
N PHE A 199 7.53 14.93 24.20
CA PHE A 199 8.61 14.08 23.73
C PHE A 199 9.61 14.85 22.86
N PHE A 200 9.14 15.59 21.86
CA PHE A 200 10.00 16.36 20.98
C PHE A 200 10.69 17.53 21.67
N ALA A 201 10.05 18.18 22.65
CA ALA A 201 10.68 19.22 23.46
C ALA A 201 11.87 18.67 24.27
N GLU A 202 11.74 17.48 24.84
CA GLU A 202 12.85 16.80 25.51
C GLU A 202 13.94 16.37 24.51
N ALA A 203 13.55 15.73 23.41
CA ALA A 203 14.47 15.27 22.38
C ALA A 203 15.27 16.44 21.75
N ALA A 204 14.62 17.59 21.58
CA ALA A 204 15.23 18.79 21.02
C ALA A 204 16.42 19.29 21.85
N ARG A 205 16.44 19.05 23.17
CA ARG A 205 17.59 19.37 24.04
C ARG A 205 18.87 18.63 23.67
N ARG A 206 18.78 17.57 22.85
CA ARG A 206 19.92 16.78 22.35
C ARG A 206 20.21 17.00 20.87
N MET A 207 19.42 17.82 20.18
CA MET A 207 19.71 18.18 18.80
C MET A 207 21.03 18.95 18.69
N PRO A 208 21.80 18.79 17.60
CA PRO A 208 22.86 19.72 17.24
C PRO A 208 22.32 21.16 17.20
N ALA A 209 23.00 22.06 17.91
CA ALA A 209 22.64 23.48 17.92
C ALA A 209 23.19 24.19 16.68
N ASP A 210 22.53 25.29 16.30
CA ASP A 210 22.96 26.23 15.26
C ASP A 210 23.13 25.61 13.87
N GLU A 211 22.44 24.50 13.61
CA GLU A 211 22.41 23.78 12.34
C GLU A 211 20.99 23.78 11.75
N PRO A 212 20.84 23.72 10.41
CA PRO A 212 19.54 23.60 9.78
C PRO A 212 18.82 22.30 10.16
N ALA A 213 17.54 22.40 10.49
CA ALA A 213 16.66 21.27 10.75
C ALA A 213 15.60 21.16 9.64
N LEU A 214 15.27 19.93 9.25
CA LEU A 214 14.18 19.64 8.31
C LEU A 214 12.98 19.06 9.04
N VAL A 215 11.79 19.59 8.79
CA VAL A 215 10.52 18.95 9.11
C VAL A 215 9.96 18.36 7.82
N PHE A 216 9.98 17.03 7.71
CA PHE A 216 9.56 16.30 6.52
C PHE A 216 8.12 15.80 6.67
N GLY A 217 7.23 16.27 5.80
CA GLY A 217 5.79 16.05 5.88
C GLY A 217 5.18 16.88 7.00
N VAL A 218 5.37 18.19 6.95
CA VAL A 218 4.91 19.14 7.98
C VAL A 218 3.37 19.27 8.03
N GLY A 219 2.67 18.87 6.96
CA GLY A 219 1.25 19.12 6.81
C GLY A 219 0.94 20.62 6.83
N PRO A 220 -0.29 21.04 7.13
CA PRO A 220 -0.61 22.45 7.32
C PRO A 220 -0.27 22.94 8.74
N THR A 221 0.66 22.28 9.46
CA THR A 221 0.78 22.38 10.92
C THR A 221 2.12 22.91 11.41
N LEU A 222 2.17 23.46 12.62
CA LEU A 222 3.41 24.03 13.20
C LEU A 222 3.73 23.59 14.64
N HIS A 223 2.84 22.83 15.28
CA HIS A 223 2.93 22.47 16.69
C HIS A 223 4.19 21.66 17.06
N HIS A 224 4.75 20.83 16.16
CA HIS A 224 6.05 20.16 16.38
C HIS A 224 7.26 21.02 16.03
N VAL A 225 7.07 22.13 15.32
CA VAL A 225 8.14 23.00 14.83
C VAL A 225 8.68 23.90 15.97
N PHE A 226 7.80 24.33 16.87
CA PHE A 226 8.14 25.29 17.92
C PHE A 226 9.30 24.84 18.81
N ALA A 227 9.40 23.55 19.12
CA ALA A 227 10.51 23.01 19.93
C ALA A 227 11.87 23.17 19.24
N LEU A 228 11.91 23.08 17.90
CA LEU A 228 13.14 23.18 17.10
C LEU A 228 13.69 24.61 17.07
N ALA A 229 12.82 25.63 17.13
CA ALA A 229 13.19 27.03 17.03
C ALA A 229 14.17 27.49 18.12
N SER A 230 14.19 26.81 19.27
CA SER A 230 15.14 27.10 20.35
C SER A 230 16.59 26.74 20.01
N ARG A 231 16.82 25.82 19.06
CA ARG A 231 18.17 25.26 18.77
C ARG A 231 18.61 25.31 17.32
N ALA A 232 17.70 25.14 16.37
CA ALA A 232 18.04 25.16 14.96
C ALA A 232 18.48 26.57 14.54
N SER A 233 19.45 26.70 13.63
CA SER A 233 19.75 27.99 13.00
C SER A 233 18.67 28.38 12.00
N GLU A 234 18.23 27.40 11.22
CA GLU A 234 17.18 27.49 10.22
C GLU A 234 16.26 26.26 10.30
N ILE A 235 15.00 26.44 9.92
CA ILE A 235 13.98 25.40 9.87
C ILE A 235 13.46 25.35 8.44
N HIS A 236 13.65 24.21 7.80
CA HIS A 236 13.11 23.92 6.48
C HIS A 236 11.84 23.07 6.65
N LEU A 237 10.74 23.50 6.06
CA LEU A 237 9.44 22.85 6.19
C LEU A 237 9.05 22.24 4.86
N GLY A 238 8.96 20.91 4.82
CA GLY A 238 8.68 20.16 3.60
C GLY A 238 7.32 19.49 3.63
N ASP A 239 6.49 19.69 2.61
CA ASP A 239 5.25 18.91 2.43
C ASP A 239 5.05 18.50 0.97
N TYR A 240 4.24 17.46 0.76
CA TYR A 240 3.91 16.98 -0.58
C TYR A 240 2.84 17.85 -1.25
N LEU A 241 1.86 18.31 -0.47
CA LEU A 241 0.71 19.06 -0.95
C LEU A 241 0.98 20.55 -0.85
N GLN A 242 0.79 21.27 -1.97
CA GLN A 242 0.98 22.71 -1.99
C GLN A 242 0.01 23.44 -1.06
N CYS A 243 -1.25 22.97 -0.98
CA CYS A 243 -2.26 23.58 -0.11
C CYS A 243 -1.88 23.58 1.39
N ASN A 244 -1.08 22.60 1.83
CA ASN A 244 -0.54 22.57 3.19
C ASN A 244 0.55 23.64 3.40
N LEU A 245 1.44 23.80 2.42
CA LEU A 245 2.48 24.83 2.45
C LEU A 245 1.88 26.24 2.39
N ASP A 246 0.77 26.41 1.67
CA ASP A 246 0.04 27.68 1.59
C ASP A 246 -0.51 28.07 2.98
N GLU A 247 -1.06 27.13 3.77
CA GLU A 247 -1.46 27.41 5.17
C GLU A 247 -0.30 27.86 6.05
N ILE A 248 0.87 27.22 5.91
CA ILE A 248 2.07 27.61 6.64
C ILE A 248 2.52 29.01 6.22
N THR A 249 2.43 29.32 4.93
CA THR A 249 2.79 30.63 4.38
C THR A 249 1.93 31.73 5.00
N ARG A 250 0.59 31.54 5.03
CA ARG A 250 -0.34 32.47 5.69
C ARG A 250 0.08 32.77 7.14
N TRP A 251 0.45 31.73 7.90
CA TRP A 251 0.89 31.92 9.28
C TRP A 251 2.24 32.63 9.40
N ILE A 252 3.20 32.32 8.52
CA ILE A 252 4.52 32.98 8.47
C ILE A 252 4.35 34.47 8.14
N GLU A 253 3.49 34.81 7.19
CA GLU A 253 3.20 36.17 6.76
C GLU A 253 2.35 36.96 7.77
N GLY A 254 1.77 36.27 8.77
CA GLY A 254 0.99 36.88 9.83
C GLY A 254 -0.42 37.30 9.39
N GLU A 255 -1.01 36.56 8.45
CA GLU A 255 -2.38 36.77 8.02
C GLU A 255 -3.38 36.59 9.18
N GLU A 256 -4.44 37.40 9.20
CA GLU A 256 -5.45 37.40 10.26
C GLU A 256 -6.22 36.07 10.35
N GLU A 257 -6.44 35.40 9.22
CA GLU A 257 -7.18 34.13 9.13
C GLU A 257 -6.28 32.90 9.37
N ALA A 258 -4.98 33.09 9.61
CA ALA A 258 -4.07 31.99 9.89
C ALA A 258 -4.43 31.28 11.20
N HIS A 259 -4.21 29.96 11.26
CA HIS A 259 -4.53 29.16 12.43
C HIS A 259 -3.80 29.65 13.70
N ASP A 260 -4.53 29.74 14.82
CA ASP A 260 -3.98 30.16 16.11
C ASP A 260 -3.20 29.02 16.77
N TRP A 261 -1.87 29.08 16.67
CA TRP A 261 -0.97 28.11 17.29
C TRP A 261 -0.57 28.46 18.73
N GLN A 262 -1.02 29.58 19.31
CA GLN A 262 -0.59 30.01 20.65
C GLN A 262 -0.85 28.98 21.76
N PRO A 263 -1.95 28.19 21.77
CA PRO A 263 -2.13 27.12 22.74
C PRO A 263 -1.00 26.07 22.68
N PHE A 264 -0.56 25.70 21.49
CA PHE A 264 0.51 24.74 21.24
C PHE A 264 1.89 25.31 21.59
N VAL A 265 2.14 26.57 21.26
CA VAL A 265 3.36 27.29 21.66
C VAL A 265 3.46 27.34 23.18
N ARG A 266 2.37 27.71 23.87
CA ARG A 266 2.33 27.75 25.33
C ARG A 266 2.58 26.37 25.95
N TYR A 267 2.02 25.31 25.37
CA TYR A 267 2.27 23.96 25.84
C TYR A 267 3.73 23.54 25.62
N THR A 268 4.31 23.86 24.46
CA THR A 268 5.73 23.62 24.16
C THR A 268 6.65 24.30 25.18
N LEU A 269 6.41 25.59 25.47
CA LEU A 269 7.19 26.35 26.47
C LEU A 269 7.08 25.76 27.89
N ARG A 270 5.93 25.18 28.25
CA ARG A 270 5.79 24.44 29.52
C ARG A 270 6.65 23.18 29.54
N CYS A 271 6.63 22.41 28.45
CA CYS A 271 7.48 21.22 28.33
C CYS A 271 8.98 21.55 28.39
N GLU A 272 9.37 22.74 27.93
CA GLU A 272 10.75 23.22 28.01
C GLU A 272 11.17 23.66 29.43
N GLY A 273 10.25 23.71 30.39
CA GLY A 273 10.50 24.08 31.79
C GLY A 273 10.00 25.47 32.18
N GLY A 274 9.25 26.15 31.31
CA GLY A 274 8.59 27.40 31.62
C GLY A 274 7.34 27.20 32.46
N ASP A 275 7.41 27.50 33.76
CA ASP A 275 6.21 27.52 34.62
C ASP A 275 5.28 28.68 34.23
N ASN A 276 4.09 28.33 33.76
CA ASN A 276 3.05 29.26 33.29
C ASN A 276 3.55 30.37 32.32
N PRO A 277 3.90 30.03 31.06
CA PRO A 277 4.45 30.98 30.10
C PRO A 277 3.54 32.18 29.87
N SER A 278 4.12 33.37 29.92
CA SER A 278 3.42 34.63 29.67
C SER A 278 2.97 34.75 28.22
N GLY A 279 1.98 35.61 27.94
CA GLY A 279 1.58 35.91 26.57
C GLY A 279 2.74 36.47 25.73
N THR A 280 3.62 37.27 26.34
CA THR A 280 4.83 37.79 25.69
C THR A 280 5.78 36.67 25.28
N ALA A 281 6.06 35.70 26.16
CA ALA A 281 6.95 34.57 25.84
C ALA A 281 6.38 33.70 24.70
N VAL A 282 5.06 33.54 24.65
CA VAL A 282 4.36 32.85 23.56
C VAL A 282 4.58 33.59 22.23
N LEU A 283 4.32 34.90 22.20
CA LEU A 283 4.53 35.72 21.00
C LEU A 283 5.99 35.75 20.55
N GLU A 284 6.93 35.83 21.48
CA GLU A 284 8.37 35.77 21.18
C GLU A 284 8.76 34.44 20.53
N ARG A 285 8.22 33.31 21.02
CA ARG A 285 8.46 32.00 20.41
C ARG A 285 7.86 31.90 19.02
N GLU A 286 6.65 32.43 18.79
CA GLU A 286 6.08 32.48 17.44
C GLU A 286 6.95 33.29 16.49
N GLN A 287 7.35 34.51 16.89
CA GLN A 287 8.20 35.38 16.09
C GLN A 287 9.55 34.75 15.78
N LEU A 288 10.17 34.10 16.77
CA LEU A 288 11.41 33.35 16.58
C LEU A 288 11.23 32.21 15.56
N THR A 289 10.11 31.49 15.65
CA THR A 289 9.81 30.39 14.74
C THR A 289 9.57 30.91 13.32
N ARG A 290 8.80 32.00 13.14
CA ARG A 290 8.64 32.67 11.84
C ARG A 290 9.98 33.07 11.24
N ALA A 291 10.84 33.71 12.03
CA ALA A 291 12.16 34.16 11.57
C ALA A 291 13.08 33.00 11.18
N LYS A 292 12.96 31.85 11.82
CA LYS A 292 13.77 30.66 11.55
C LYS A 292 13.18 29.75 10.47
N SER A 293 11.91 29.87 10.13
CA SER A 293 11.28 29.14 9.02
C SER A 293 11.71 29.76 7.68
N THR A 294 12.92 29.44 7.22
CA THR A 294 13.56 30.11 6.07
C THR A 294 13.19 29.51 4.72
N THR A 295 12.76 28.25 4.68
CA THR A 295 12.54 27.53 3.42
C THR A 295 11.29 26.64 3.49
N LEU A 296 10.39 26.82 2.52
CA LEU A 296 9.29 25.89 2.24
C LEU A 296 9.62 25.02 1.02
N LEU A 297 9.46 23.70 1.15
CA LEU A 297 9.92 22.73 0.16
C LEU A 297 8.80 21.79 -0.25
N ARG A 298 8.65 21.53 -1.55
CA ARG A 298 7.85 20.40 -2.01
C ARG A 298 8.66 19.12 -1.91
N VAL A 299 8.17 18.15 -1.14
CA VAL A 299 8.84 16.86 -0.91
C VAL A 299 7.95 15.70 -1.33
N ASP A 300 8.54 14.58 -1.73
CA ASP A 300 7.78 13.37 -2.05
C ASP A 300 8.58 12.12 -1.65
N MET A 301 8.12 11.43 -0.61
CA MET A 301 8.77 10.22 -0.09
C MET A 301 8.70 9.02 -1.04
N ARG A 302 7.83 9.06 -2.07
CA ARG A 302 7.72 8.01 -3.09
C ARG A 302 8.89 8.06 -4.07
N ASN A 303 9.54 9.22 -4.19
CA ASN A 303 10.75 9.38 -4.99
C ASN A 303 11.97 8.83 -4.25
N ASP A 304 12.87 8.14 -4.96
CA ASP A 304 14.11 7.60 -4.38
C ASP A 304 15.02 8.68 -3.77
N ARG A 305 14.87 9.93 -4.23
CA ARG A 305 15.48 11.12 -3.64
C ARG A 305 14.37 12.12 -3.29
N PRO A 306 13.77 12.06 -2.09
CA PRO A 306 12.62 12.89 -1.73
C PRO A 306 12.89 14.39 -1.74
N LEU A 307 14.15 14.77 -1.55
CA LEU A 307 14.65 16.13 -1.67
C LEU A 307 15.96 16.10 -2.48
N ALA A 308 15.88 16.49 -3.75
CA ALA A 308 17.01 16.44 -4.67
C ALA A 308 18.19 17.28 -4.15
N GLY A 309 19.40 16.72 -4.17
CA GLY A 309 20.61 17.42 -3.73
C GLY A 309 20.79 17.57 -2.21
N ALA A 310 19.81 17.19 -1.40
CA ALA A 310 19.84 17.35 0.06
C ALA A 310 19.97 16.01 0.83
N GLN A 311 20.40 14.94 0.15
CA GLN A 311 20.63 13.65 0.78
C GLN A 311 21.75 13.75 1.81
N GLN A 312 21.50 13.25 3.02
CA GLN A 312 22.44 13.30 4.15
C GLN A 312 22.90 14.72 4.53
N CYS A 313 22.08 15.75 4.30
CA CYS A 313 22.47 17.14 4.55
C CYS A 313 22.05 17.65 5.93
N TYR A 314 20.99 17.09 6.53
CA TYR A 314 20.40 17.70 7.72
C TYR A 314 20.97 17.12 9.02
N ALA A 315 21.34 18.01 9.94
CA ALA A 315 21.77 17.64 11.28
C ALA A 315 20.62 17.06 12.12
N THR A 316 19.40 17.53 11.86
CA THR A 316 18.16 17.01 12.46
C THR A 316 17.08 16.88 11.38
N VAL A 317 16.39 15.75 11.36
CA VAL A 317 15.14 15.56 10.60
C VAL A 317 14.03 15.20 11.60
N LEU A 318 12.90 15.89 11.52
CA LEU A 318 11.66 15.56 12.22
C LEU A 318 10.63 15.11 11.18
N THR A 319 9.92 14.02 11.43
CA THR A 319 8.76 13.61 10.63
C THR A 319 7.67 13.08 11.56
N ALA A 320 6.49 13.66 11.51
CA ALA A 320 5.42 13.33 12.46
C ALA A 320 4.12 13.10 11.71
N TYR A 321 3.50 11.93 11.93
CA TYR A 321 2.25 11.50 11.31
C TYR A 321 2.24 11.71 9.79
N CYS A 322 3.37 11.43 9.15
CA CYS A 322 3.58 11.63 7.72
C CYS A 322 3.68 10.29 7.00
N VAL A 323 4.79 9.57 7.19
CA VAL A 323 5.07 8.35 6.43
C VAL A 323 4.05 7.27 6.74
N ASP A 324 3.70 7.12 8.01
CA ASP A 324 2.66 6.21 8.48
C ASP A 324 1.26 6.66 8.02
N SER A 325 0.96 7.95 8.00
CA SER A 325 -0.36 8.46 7.58
C SER A 325 -0.58 8.47 6.07
N ALA A 326 0.49 8.30 5.27
CA ALA A 326 0.42 8.31 3.81
C ALA A 326 0.76 6.95 3.18
N THR A 327 0.85 5.87 3.97
CA THR A 327 1.08 4.50 3.49
C THR A 327 0.05 3.54 4.08
N ASP A 328 -0.36 2.53 3.31
CA ASP A 328 -1.37 1.52 3.71
C ASP A 328 -0.76 0.14 4.01
N SER A 329 0.54 -0.02 3.82
CA SER A 329 1.28 -1.26 4.01
C SER A 329 2.60 -1.05 4.75
N LEU A 330 3.02 -2.04 5.56
CA LEU A 330 4.30 -2.00 6.25
C LEU A 330 5.49 -1.95 5.29
N ASP A 331 5.39 -2.59 4.13
CA ASP A 331 6.49 -2.59 3.14
C ASP A 331 6.69 -1.20 2.52
N ASP A 332 5.60 -0.50 2.18
CA ASP A 332 5.67 0.87 1.66
C ASP A 332 6.14 1.85 2.74
N TRP A 333 5.62 1.71 3.97
CA TRP A 333 6.09 2.48 5.12
C TRP A 333 7.60 2.30 5.31
N GLN A 334 8.12 1.06 5.30
CA GLN A 334 9.56 0.81 5.43
C GLN A 334 10.35 1.44 4.29
N ALA A 335 9.90 1.33 3.04
CA ALA A 335 10.59 1.89 1.88
C ALA A 335 10.66 3.42 1.96
N CYS A 336 9.55 4.09 2.25
CA CYS A 336 9.48 5.54 2.40
C CYS A 336 10.29 6.03 3.61
N MET A 337 10.18 5.34 4.76
CA MET A 337 10.90 5.72 5.97
C MET A 337 12.42 5.65 5.78
N ARG A 338 12.95 4.62 5.09
CA ARG A 338 14.39 4.54 4.77
C ARG A 338 14.87 5.74 3.96
N ARG A 339 14.05 6.28 3.06
CA ARG A 339 14.38 7.48 2.27
C ARG A 339 14.40 8.73 3.14
N VAL A 340 13.48 8.87 4.09
CA VAL A 340 13.47 9.97 5.07
C VAL A 340 14.68 9.88 6.01
N VAL A 341 15.01 8.69 6.52
CA VAL A 341 16.25 8.46 7.29
C VAL A 341 17.49 8.83 6.47
N GLY A 342 17.45 8.64 5.15
CA GLY A 342 18.49 9.05 4.20
C GLY A 342 18.82 10.55 4.20
N LEU A 343 17.88 11.41 4.60
CA LEU A 343 18.06 12.87 4.66
C LEU A 343 18.90 13.31 5.88
N VAL A 344 18.94 12.48 6.93
CA VAL A 344 19.74 12.73 8.13
C VAL A 344 21.21 12.53 7.79
N ARG A 345 22.07 13.48 8.14
CA ARG A 345 23.52 13.36 7.97
C ARG A 345 24.12 12.31 8.91
N PRO A 346 25.27 11.70 8.60
CA PRO A 346 26.01 10.90 9.57
C PRO A 346 26.25 11.67 10.88
N GLY A 347 25.99 11.04 12.02
CA GLY A 347 26.02 11.67 13.34
C GLY A 347 24.78 12.49 13.70
N GLY A 348 23.83 12.67 12.78
CA GLY A 348 22.63 13.48 12.97
C GLY A 348 21.52 12.81 13.81
N THR A 349 20.45 13.56 14.00
CA THR A 349 19.27 13.19 14.80
C THR A 349 18.04 12.99 13.92
N LEU A 350 17.22 11.99 14.27
CA LEU A 350 15.91 11.75 13.70
C LEU A 350 14.86 11.75 14.81
N LEU A 351 13.79 12.53 14.64
CA LEU A 351 12.62 12.56 15.50
C LEU A 351 11.41 12.07 14.71
N VAL A 352 10.66 11.12 15.28
CA VAL A 352 9.51 10.49 14.62
C VAL A 352 8.32 10.42 15.55
N ALA A 353 7.14 10.78 15.02
CA ALA A 353 5.85 10.40 15.59
C ALA A 353 5.03 9.69 14.52
N ALA A 354 4.29 8.66 14.91
CA ALA A 354 3.46 7.86 14.01
C ALA A 354 2.21 7.35 14.74
N LEU A 355 1.14 7.09 14.02
CA LEU A 355 -0.03 6.36 14.49
C LEU A 355 0.34 4.89 14.75
N GLY A 356 -0.07 4.38 15.89
CA GLY A 356 0.18 2.99 16.30
C GLY A 356 -1.07 2.12 16.16
N ARG A 357 -0.89 0.88 15.70
CA ARG A 357 -1.91 -0.19 15.72
C ARG A 357 -3.25 0.19 15.07
N THR A 358 -3.22 1.05 14.05
CA THR A 358 -4.41 1.44 13.28
C THR A 358 -4.19 1.21 11.79
N ARG A 359 -5.30 1.04 11.05
CA ARG A 359 -5.30 1.00 9.59
C ARG A 359 -5.66 2.33 8.96
N GLY A 360 -6.01 3.34 9.73
CA GLY A 360 -6.33 4.64 9.17
C GLY A 360 -6.83 5.63 10.20
N TYR A 361 -7.02 6.84 9.75
CA TYR A 361 -7.53 7.96 10.53
C TYR A 361 -8.58 8.74 9.74
N PHE A 362 -9.35 9.59 10.41
CA PHE A 362 -10.44 10.33 9.79
C PHE A 362 -10.16 11.83 9.75
N VAL A 363 -10.42 12.47 8.61
CA VAL A 363 -10.40 13.93 8.44
C VAL A 363 -11.66 14.32 7.69
N GLY A 364 -12.50 15.18 8.28
CA GLY A 364 -13.76 15.60 7.69
C GLY A 364 -14.71 14.42 7.38
N GLY A 365 -14.63 13.36 8.19
CA GLY A 365 -15.37 12.10 7.95
C GLY A 365 -14.83 11.22 6.82
N LYS A 366 -13.73 11.62 6.16
CA LYS A 366 -13.04 10.83 5.12
C LYS A 366 -11.91 10.02 5.74
N ALA A 367 -11.75 8.77 5.33
CA ALA A 367 -10.71 7.89 5.85
C ALA A 367 -9.39 8.09 5.10
N PHE A 368 -8.26 8.11 5.81
CA PHE A 368 -6.90 8.16 5.27
C PHE A 368 -6.07 6.98 5.81
N PRO A 369 -5.03 6.51 5.10
CA PRO A 369 -4.39 5.24 5.39
C PRO A 369 -3.48 5.26 6.61
N SER A 370 -3.22 4.06 7.14
CA SER A 370 -2.10 3.79 8.05
C SER A 370 -1.69 2.31 7.95
N PRO A 371 -0.40 1.95 8.07
CA PRO A 371 0.08 0.61 7.73
C PRO A 371 -0.16 -0.45 8.83
N PHE A 372 -0.82 -0.12 9.94
CA PHE A 372 -0.83 -0.91 11.18
C PHE A 372 0.58 -1.09 11.73
N LEU A 373 1.15 -0.01 12.25
CA LEU A 373 2.52 0.01 12.77
C LEU A 373 2.58 -0.38 14.25
N GLU A 374 3.55 -1.20 14.63
CA GLU A 374 3.93 -1.43 16.04
C GLU A 374 5.30 -0.81 16.35
N ALA A 375 5.58 -0.54 17.63
CA ALA A 375 6.88 0.01 18.04
C ALA A 375 8.05 -0.90 17.64
N ALA A 376 7.85 -2.22 17.64
CA ALA A 376 8.86 -3.19 17.20
C ALA A 376 9.26 -3.02 15.73
N ASP A 377 8.34 -2.60 14.85
CA ASP A 377 8.62 -2.33 13.44
C ASP A 377 9.50 -1.07 13.30
N MET A 378 9.17 -0.02 14.07
CA MET A 378 9.96 1.21 14.16
C MET A 378 11.37 0.93 14.68
N GLU A 379 11.49 0.21 15.78
CA GLU A 379 12.79 -0.19 16.35
C GLU A 379 13.61 -0.98 15.34
N LYS A 380 13.01 -2.00 14.74
CA LYS A 380 13.70 -2.86 13.76
C LYS A 380 14.26 -2.05 12.59
N LEU A 381 13.50 -1.10 12.07
CA LEU A 381 13.97 -0.24 10.98
C LEU A 381 15.09 0.69 11.44
N LEU A 382 14.95 1.34 12.60
CA LEU A 382 15.90 2.36 13.05
C LEU A 382 17.24 1.79 13.52
N ARG A 383 17.27 0.54 14.02
CA ARG A 383 18.53 -0.14 14.44
C ARG A 383 19.52 -0.34 13.29
N ASP A 384 19.06 -0.38 12.04
CA ASP A 384 19.94 -0.44 10.87
C ASP A 384 20.72 0.87 10.66
N TYR A 385 20.28 1.98 11.25
CA TYR A 385 20.80 3.33 10.99
C TYR A 385 21.34 4.04 12.23
N PHE A 386 21.00 3.61 13.43
CA PHE A 386 21.34 4.29 14.68
C PHE A 386 21.82 3.29 15.75
N PRO A 387 22.73 3.70 16.65
CA PRO A 387 23.18 2.86 17.75
C PRO A 387 22.06 2.62 18.77
N ASP A 388 21.95 1.38 19.24
CA ASP A 388 20.94 0.97 20.23
C ASP A 388 20.94 1.85 21.50
N SER A 389 22.11 2.34 21.93
CA SER A 389 22.25 3.19 23.11
C SER A 389 21.68 4.61 22.94
N ALA A 390 21.39 5.02 21.70
CA ALA A 390 20.86 6.35 21.37
C ALA A 390 19.54 6.27 20.58
N LEU A 391 18.84 5.14 20.67
CA LEU A 391 17.52 4.90 20.09
C LEU A 391 16.51 4.71 21.21
N THR A 392 15.52 5.60 21.27
CA THR A 392 14.34 5.44 22.13
C THR A 392 13.13 5.27 21.22
N VAL A 393 12.35 4.21 21.43
CA VAL A 393 11.04 4.03 20.80
C VAL A 393 10.03 3.69 21.89
N ARG A 394 8.87 4.32 21.88
CA ARG A 394 7.80 4.06 22.85
C ARG A 394 6.43 4.12 22.20
N THR A 395 5.53 3.25 22.64
CA THR A 395 4.10 3.37 22.35
C THR A 395 3.41 4.12 23.48
N VAL A 396 2.58 5.09 23.13
CA VAL A 396 1.74 5.82 24.07
C VAL A 396 0.28 5.53 23.74
N SER A 397 -0.50 5.14 24.75
CA SER A 397 -1.95 4.97 24.59
C SER A 397 -2.65 6.32 24.70
N VAL A 398 -3.53 6.59 23.75
CA VAL A 398 -4.33 7.81 23.63
C VAL A 398 -5.78 7.44 23.28
N PRO A 399 -6.49 6.71 24.16
CA PRO A 399 -7.84 6.22 23.87
C PRO A 399 -8.83 7.35 23.55
N GLU A 400 -8.56 8.58 24.01
CA GLU A 400 -9.33 9.78 23.71
C GLU A 400 -9.39 10.07 22.20
N CYS A 401 -8.37 9.68 21.43
CA CYS A 401 -8.29 9.88 19.98
C CYS A 401 -9.05 8.82 19.17
N THR A 402 -9.73 7.85 19.82
CA THR A 402 -10.48 6.80 19.11
C THR A 402 -11.48 7.32 18.07
N PRO A 403 -12.20 8.45 18.28
CA PRO A 403 -13.07 9.03 17.25
C PRO A 403 -12.34 9.40 15.95
N HIS A 404 -11.04 9.69 16.03
CA HIS A 404 -10.18 9.98 14.88
C HIS A 404 -9.64 8.72 14.20
N GLY A 405 -9.96 7.51 14.69
CA GLY A 405 -9.58 6.24 14.08
C GLY A 405 -8.35 5.56 14.69
N PHE A 406 -7.75 6.12 15.74
CA PHE A 406 -6.59 5.54 16.42
C PHE A 406 -6.67 5.70 17.93
N SER A 407 -5.95 4.84 18.67
CA SER A 407 -5.93 4.87 20.15
C SER A 407 -4.52 4.70 20.73
N SER A 408 -3.52 4.75 19.86
CA SER A 408 -2.11 4.74 20.25
C SER A 408 -1.27 5.47 19.23
N ILE A 409 -0.16 6.05 19.70
CA ILE A 409 0.89 6.65 18.90
C ILE A 409 2.23 6.00 19.23
N ILE A 410 3.17 6.06 18.29
CA ILE A 410 4.54 5.62 18.44
C ILE A 410 5.42 6.85 18.35
N LEU A 411 6.27 7.03 19.35
CA LEU A 411 7.23 8.12 19.45
C LEU A 411 8.63 7.55 19.41
N ALA A 412 9.46 8.06 18.52
CA ALA A 412 10.85 7.63 18.40
C ALA A 412 11.80 8.81 18.27
N GLU A 413 12.95 8.69 18.93
CA GLU A 413 14.09 9.59 18.78
C GLU A 413 15.32 8.71 18.58
N ALA A 414 16.16 9.10 17.62
CA ALA A 414 17.37 8.38 17.29
C ALA A 414 18.49 9.37 17.01
N HIS A 415 19.65 9.16 17.61
CA HIS A 415 20.80 10.07 17.48
C HIS A 415 22.04 9.33 17.00
N GLY A 416 22.91 10.05 16.29
CA GLY A 416 24.20 9.50 15.88
C GLY A 416 24.08 8.54 14.70
N ARG A 417 23.36 8.93 13.64
CA ARG A 417 23.19 8.09 12.45
C ARG A 417 24.52 7.54 11.94
N PHE A 418 24.58 6.25 11.63
CA PHE A 418 25.79 5.63 11.08
C PHE A 418 26.20 6.27 9.74
N PRO A 419 27.51 6.32 9.43
CA PRO A 419 27.96 6.64 8.08
C PRO A 419 27.39 5.64 7.07
N PRO A 420 27.13 6.06 5.82
CA PRO A 420 26.78 5.11 4.78
C PRO A 420 27.91 4.08 4.60
N PRO A 421 27.60 2.83 4.19
CA PRO A 421 28.61 1.83 3.90
C PRO A 421 29.62 2.40 2.91
N THR A 422 30.91 2.39 3.25
CA THR A 422 31.95 2.81 2.32
C THR A 422 31.92 1.84 1.14
N LEU A 423 31.65 2.33 -0.07
CA LEU A 423 31.86 1.54 -1.27
C LEU A 423 33.37 1.27 -1.35
N VAL A 424 33.79 0.09 -0.92
CA VAL A 424 35.13 -0.41 -1.22
C VAL A 424 35.18 -0.52 -2.74
N GLN A 425 35.89 0.40 -3.38
CA GLN A 425 36.24 0.27 -4.80
C GLN A 425 37.08 -1.00 -4.92
N ALA A 426 36.47 -2.04 -5.48
CA ALA A 426 37.14 -3.28 -5.86
C ALA A 426 37.78 -3.12 -7.24
#